data_AF-A0A7Y6PJ89-F1
#
_entry.id   AF-A0A7Y6PJ89-F1
#
_cell.length_a   1.000
_cell.length_b   1.000
_cell.length_c   1.000
_cell.angle_alpha   90.00
_cell.angle_beta   90.00
_cell.angle_gamma   90.00
#
_symmetry.space_group_name_H-M   'P 1'
#
loop_
_entity.id
_entity.type
_entity.pdbx_description
1 polymer ?
#
loop_
_entity_poly.entity_id
_entity_poly.type
_entity_poly.pdbx_seq_one_letter_code
_entity_poly.pdbx_strand_id
1 'polypeptide(L)'
;GAITSPPTIVRGGCRGTSGGAGDGNNGGVGGRGGGGVLLVAGTSITNAGSIRASGMGGYAGTTLAGGGGGGAGGFIGLDAPVITNTGAIYSNGGGGGEGGSQSSGGGQGGSGLDPNARALGGNFTANGGNGGLGGQGATKGGDPGVTAANGGGAGGGSVGVIRIFQASSVGGTVSPAPI
;
A
#
# COMPACT_ATOMS: atom_id res chain seq x y z
N GLY A 1 -1.12 28.64 -1.51
CA GLY A 1 0.04 29.31 -0.91
C GLY A 1 1.07 28.25 -0.60
N ALA A 2 2.32 28.44 -1.04
CA ALA A 2 3.39 27.49 -0.78
C ALA A 2 3.66 27.40 0.73
N ILE A 3 3.86 26.19 1.20
CA ILE A 3 3.94 25.83 2.61
C ILE A 3 5.43 25.79 2.90
N THR A 4 5.96 26.87 3.48
CA THR A 4 7.39 27.22 3.51
C THR A 4 8.21 26.53 4.59
N SER A 5 7.62 25.60 5.36
CA SER A 5 8.37 24.80 6.32
C SER A 5 8.32 23.32 5.91
N PRO A 6 9.48 22.65 5.77
CA PRO A 6 9.50 21.20 5.68
C PRO A 6 8.80 20.60 6.91
N PRO A 7 8.19 19.42 6.77
CA PRO A 7 7.40 18.83 7.84
C PRO A 7 8.33 18.41 8.96
N THR A 8 8.00 18.78 10.20
CA THR A 8 8.78 18.40 11.39
C THR A 8 8.56 16.93 11.80
N ILE A 9 7.52 16.30 11.25
CA ILE A 9 7.20 14.88 11.48
C ILE A 9 6.90 14.21 10.14
N VAL A 10 7.58 13.10 9.90
CA VAL A 10 7.31 12.18 8.79
C VAL A 10 6.69 10.91 9.38
N ARG A 11 5.45 10.60 9.00
CA ARG A 11 4.76 9.39 9.44
C ARG A 11 4.59 8.43 8.26
N GLY A 12 4.85 7.14 8.51
CA GLY A 12 4.53 6.08 7.58
C GLY A 12 3.02 5.79 7.47
N GLY A 13 2.67 4.85 6.60
CA GLY A 13 1.32 4.34 6.45
C GLY A 13 0.89 3.48 7.64
N CYS A 14 -0.42 3.34 7.82
CA CYS A 14 -1.00 2.43 8.80
C CYS A 14 -0.77 0.97 8.40
N ARG A 15 -0.57 0.11 9.39
CA ARG A 15 -0.57 -1.34 9.21
C ARG A 15 -1.98 -1.83 8.88
N GLY A 16 -2.08 -2.85 8.02
CA GLY A 16 -3.32 -3.61 7.84
C GLY A 16 -3.72 -4.38 9.09
N THR A 17 -5.00 -4.71 9.21
CA THR A 17 -5.55 -5.50 10.32
C THR A 17 -5.20 -6.97 10.19
N SER A 18 -5.14 -7.70 11.30
CA SER A 18 -5.12 -9.16 11.27
C SER A 18 -6.50 -9.70 10.86
N GLY A 19 -6.52 -10.84 10.18
CA GLY A 19 -7.74 -11.58 9.87
C GLY A 19 -8.37 -12.22 11.11
N GLY A 20 -9.65 -12.61 10.99
CA GLY A 20 -10.35 -13.36 12.02
C GLY A 20 -9.79 -14.79 12.17
N ALA A 21 -9.79 -15.32 13.39
CA ALA A 21 -9.46 -16.73 13.65
C ALA A 21 -10.63 -17.66 13.25
N GLY A 22 -10.32 -18.92 12.93
CA GLY A 22 -11.31 -19.94 12.58
C GLY A 22 -10.84 -21.35 12.96
N ASP A 23 -11.69 -22.13 13.63
CA ASP A 23 -11.42 -23.51 14.10
C ASP A 23 -10.06 -23.67 14.82
N GLY A 24 -9.75 -22.73 15.71
CA GLY A 24 -8.50 -22.72 16.48
C GLY A 24 -7.27 -22.24 15.69
N ASN A 25 -7.41 -21.88 14.41
CA ASN A 25 -6.32 -21.35 13.60
C ASN A 25 -6.32 -19.81 13.60
N ASN A 26 -5.13 -19.22 13.60
CA ASN A 26 -4.95 -17.77 13.58
C ASN A 26 -5.22 -17.18 12.19
N GLY A 27 -5.88 -16.02 12.15
CA GLY A 27 -6.05 -15.27 10.91
C GLY A 27 -4.73 -14.77 10.31
N GLY A 28 -4.79 -14.40 9.04
CA GLY A 28 -3.66 -13.84 8.31
C GLY A 28 -3.16 -12.56 8.98
N VAL A 29 -1.85 -12.43 9.07
CA VAL A 29 -1.22 -11.23 9.63
C VAL A 29 -1.45 -10.03 8.68
N GLY A 30 -1.82 -8.87 9.23
CA GLY A 30 -1.95 -7.65 8.45
C GLY A 30 -0.62 -7.16 7.86
N GLY A 31 -0.65 -6.66 6.63
CA GLY A 31 0.49 -6.12 5.90
C GLY A 31 1.07 -4.88 6.58
N ARG A 32 2.40 -4.72 6.53
CA ARG A 32 3.06 -3.53 7.07
C ARG A 32 2.68 -2.29 6.25
N GLY A 33 2.45 -1.18 6.93
CA GLY A 33 2.28 0.11 6.27
C GLY A 33 3.58 0.59 5.63
N GLY A 34 3.44 1.47 4.65
CA GLY A 34 4.56 2.08 3.94
C GLY A 34 5.42 2.99 4.83
N GLY A 35 6.68 3.18 4.45
CA GLY A 35 7.59 4.05 5.17
C GLY A 35 7.30 5.54 5.02
N GLY A 36 8.17 6.37 5.56
CA GLY A 36 8.17 7.80 5.31
C GLY A 36 9.51 8.23 4.74
N VAL A 37 9.48 9.04 3.69
CA VAL A 37 10.67 9.50 2.97
C VAL A 37 10.57 11.02 2.82
N LEU A 38 11.61 11.74 3.24
CA LEU A 38 11.74 13.18 3.01
C LEU A 38 13.13 13.44 2.43
N LEU A 39 13.18 13.90 1.18
CA LEU A 39 14.42 14.32 0.52
C LEU A 39 14.46 15.85 0.51
N VAL A 40 15.56 16.39 1.04
CA VAL A 40 15.80 17.84 1.10
C VAL A 40 17.12 18.13 0.42
N ALA A 41 17.14 19.10 -0.50
CA ALA A 41 18.36 19.57 -1.15
C ALA A 41 18.33 21.09 -1.32
N GLY A 42 19.47 21.74 -1.10
CA GLY A 42 19.59 23.20 -1.24
C GLY A 42 19.55 23.69 -2.69
N THR A 43 19.76 22.80 -3.67
CA THR A 43 19.83 23.16 -5.10
C THR A 43 18.89 22.31 -5.94
N SER A 44 19.11 21.00 -6.00
CA SER A 44 18.29 20.11 -6.83
C SER A 44 18.18 18.68 -6.29
N ILE A 45 17.07 18.03 -6.67
CA ILE A 45 16.86 16.58 -6.56
C ILE A 45 16.73 16.01 -7.96
N THR A 46 17.53 15.00 -8.29
CA THR A 46 17.41 14.23 -9.54
C THR A 46 17.08 12.78 -9.21
N ASN A 47 15.90 12.32 -9.65
CA ASN A 47 15.49 10.91 -9.54
C ASN A 47 15.42 10.25 -10.92
N ALA A 48 16.33 9.31 -11.18
CA ALA A 48 16.27 8.42 -12.34
C ALA A 48 15.81 6.99 -11.97
N GLY A 49 15.63 6.70 -10.68
CA GLY A 49 15.27 5.40 -10.15
C GLY A 49 13.87 5.39 -9.55
N SER A 50 13.72 4.68 -8.42
CA SER A 50 12.44 4.59 -7.71
C SER A 50 12.53 5.13 -6.29
N ILE A 51 11.64 6.05 -5.92
CA ILE A 51 11.39 6.45 -4.54
C ILE A 51 10.07 5.82 -4.12
N ARG A 52 10.10 4.94 -3.11
CA ARG A 52 8.94 4.11 -2.73
C ARG A 52 8.65 4.23 -1.24
N ALA A 53 7.37 4.41 -0.94
CA ALA A 53 6.84 4.34 0.41
C ALA A 53 5.54 3.50 0.43
N SER A 54 5.49 2.43 -0.36
CA SER A 54 4.28 1.61 -0.52
C SER A 54 4.01 0.67 0.66
N GLY A 55 2.75 0.33 0.86
CA GLY A 55 2.32 -0.69 1.81
C GLY A 55 2.54 -2.11 1.30
N MET A 56 2.77 -3.04 2.25
CA MET A 56 2.88 -4.47 1.96
C MET A 56 1.52 -5.13 1.84
N GLY A 57 1.45 -6.21 1.07
CA GLY A 57 0.26 -7.07 1.02
C GLY A 57 -0.01 -7.79 2.35
N GLY A 58 -1.28 -8.04 2.63
CA GLY A 58 -1.71 -8.81 3.79
C GLY A 58 -1.46 -10.30 3.61
N TYR A 59 -1.07 -10.99 4.69
CA TYR A 59 -0.81 -12.43 4.65
C TYR A 59 -2.12 -13.22 4.52
N ALA A 60 -2.02 -14.39 3.90
CA ALA A 60 -3.11 -15.33 3.80
C ALA A 60 -3.64 -15.76 5.18
N GLY A 61 -4.94 -16.01 5.26
CA GLY A 61 -5.52 -16.79 6.35
C GLY A 61 -5.07 -18.25 6.25
N THR A 62 -4.83 -18.88 7.39
CA THR A 62 -4.73 -20.35 7.47
C THR A 62 -6.10 -20.99 7.25
N THR A 63 -6.17 -22.33 7.26
CA THR A 63 -7.42 -23.10 7.16
C THR A 63 -8.55 -22.47 7.98
N LEU A 64 -9.68 -22.20 7.33
CA LEU A 64 -10.91 -21.60 7.88
C LEU A 64 -10.76 -20.19 8.51
N ALA A 65 -9.57 -19.60 8.47
CA ALA A 65 -9.29 -18.30 9.07
C ALA A 65 -9.32 -17.18 8.02
N GLY A 66 -9.65 -15.96 8.44
CA GLY A 66 -9.70 -14.81 7.54
C GLY A 66 -8.31 -14.32 7.10
N GLY A 67 -8.24 -13.69 5.94
CA GLY A 67 -7.02 -13.05 5.44
C GLY A 67 -6.63 -11.81 6.25
N GLY A 68 -5.36 -11.42 6.21
CA GLY A 68 -4.87 -10.16 6.78
C GLY A 68 -5.06 -8.99 5.82
N GLY A 69 -5.38 -7.80 6.34
CA GLY A 69 -5.57 -6.58 5.54
C GLY A 69 -4.27 -6.06 4.90
N GLY A 70 -4.39 -5.40 3.76
CA GLY A 70 -3.26 -4.73 3.10
C GLY A 70 -2.77 -3.51 3.88
N GLY A 71 -1.45 -3.26 3.87
CA GLY A 71 -0.86 -2.07 4.46
C GLY A 71 -1.12 -0.82 3.62
N ALA A 72 -1.35 0.33 4.25
CA ALA A 72 -1.49 1.59 3.56
C ALA A 72 -0.14 2.10 3.03
N GLY A 73 -0.15 2.84 1.92
CA GLY A 73 0.99 3.63 1.49
C GLY A 73 1.37 4.70 2.52
N GLY A 74 2.61 5.15 2.47
CA GLY A 74 3.19 6.11 3.41
C GLY A 74 3.51 7.47 2.78
N PHE A 75 4.41 8.21 3.38
CA PHE A 75 4.71 9.60 2.99
C PHE A 75 5.95 9.70 2.11
N ILE A 76 5.89 10.52 1.06
CA ILE A 76 7.05 10.96 0.29
C ILE A 76 7.00 12.49 0.18
N GLY A 77 8.05 13.15 0.68
CA GLY A 77 8.24 14.60 0.59
C GLY A 77 9.49 14.95 -0.20
N LEU A 78 9.37 15.90 -1.12
CA LEU A 78 10.50 16.46 -1.87
C LEU A 78 10.58 17.97 -1.65
N ASP A 79 11.72 18.43 -1.14
CA ASP A 79 12.01 19.85 -0.90
C ASP A 79 13.34 20.23 -1.55
N ALA A 80 13.25 20.87 -2.71
CA ALA A 80 14.38 21.48 -3.39
C ALA A 80 13.87 22.55 -4.36
N PRO A 81 14.71 23.56 -4.71
CA PRO A 81 14.38 24.52 -5.75
C PRO A 81 14.06 23.88 -7.11
N VAL A 82 14.85 22.87 -7.51
CA VAL A 82 14.68 22.14 -8.78
C VAL A 82 14.50 20.65 -8.52
N ILE A 83 13.45 20.05 -9.07
CA ILE A 83 13.21 18.61 -8.99
C ILE A 83 13.07 18.04 -10.39
N THR A 84 13.98 17.13 -10.75
CA THR A 84 13.94 16.39 -12.02
C THR A 84 13.63 14.93 -11.71
N ASN A 85 12.47 14.45 -12.15
CA ASN A 85 12.10 13.04 -12.07
C ASN A 85 11.94 12.46 -13.47
N THR A 86 12.75 11.45 -13.79
CA THR A 86 12.59 10.60 -14.98
C THR A 86 12.24 9.17 -14.61
N GLY A 87 12.33 8.82 -13.32
CA GLY A 87 11.93 7.52 -12.79
C GLY A 87 10.52 7.51 -12.20
N ALA A 88 10.34 6.75 -11.12
CA ALA A 88 9.05 6.56 -10.46
C ALA A 88 9.07 7.00 -8.99
N ILE A 89 8.01 7.69 -8.56
CA ILE A 89 7.79 8.08 -7.17
C ILE A 89 6.42 7.58 -6.77
N TYR A 90 6.34 6.67 -5.79
CA TYR A 90 5.05 6.08 -5.46
C TYR A 90 4.88 5.59 -4.02
N SER A 91 3.65 5.71 -3.54
CA SER A 91 3.21 5.28 -2.21
C SER A 91 1.87 4.55 -2.32
N ASN A 92 1.86 3.44 -3.04
CA ASN A 92 0.64 2.65 -3.28
C ASN A 92 0.29 1.77 -2.07
N GLY A 93 -0.98 1.40 -1.94
CA GLY A 93 -1.44 0.45 -0.92
C GLY A 93 -1.16 -1.00 -1.31
N GLY A 94 -1.00 -1.88 -0.33
CA GLY A 94 -0.92 -3.33 -0.54
C GLY A 94 -2.31 -3.97 -0.70
N GLY A 95 -2.39 -5.12 -1.37
CA GLY A 95 -3.62 -5.91 -1.46
C GLY A 95 -3.90 -6.69 -0.17
N GLY A 96 -5.16 -7.03 0.07
CA GLY A 96 -5.58 -7.89 1.17
C GLY A 96 -5.22 -9.36 0.93
N GLY A 97 -4.98 -10.10 2.00
CA GLY A 97 -4.86 -11.56 1.95
C GLY A 97 -6.22 -12.22 1.75
N GLU A 98 -6.20 -13.38 1.13
CA GLU A 98 -7.36 -14.27 1.03
C GLU A 98 -7.59 -15.01 2.35
N GLY A 99 -8.84 -15.35 2.65
CA GLY A 99 -9.15 -16.30 3.71
C GLY A 99 -8.82 -17.75 3.33
N GLY A 100 -8.64 -18.62 4.32
CA GLY A 100 -8.40 -20.04 4.07
C GLY A 100 -9.67 -20.85 3.79
N SER A 101 -9.49 -21.92 3.04
CA SER A 101 -10.51 -22.95 2.78
C SER A 101 -10.61 -23.95 3.95
N GLN A 102 -11.42 -25.00 3.80
CA GLN A 102 -11.51 -26.12 4.76
C GLN A 102 -10.24 -26.99 4.82
N SER A 103 -9.45 -27.02 3.75
CA SER A 103 -8.31 -27.94 3.61
C SER A 103 -6.98 -27.24 3.36
N SER A 104 -6.98 -25.92 3.16
CA SER A 104 -5.80 -25.15 2.84
C SER A 104 -5.89 -23.70 3.33
N GLY A 105 -4.74 -23.07 3.57
CA GLY A 105 -4.66 -21.61 3.67
C GLY A 105 -4.96 -20.93 2.33
N GLY A 106 -5.22 -19.63 2.40
CA GLY A 106 -5.44 -18.77 1.23
C GLY A 106 -4.15 -18.28 0.57
N GLY A 107 -4.31 -17.37 -0.38
CA GLY A 107 -3.26 -16.61 -1.02
C GLY A 107 -2.89 -15.31 -0.32
N GLN A 108 -1.61 -14.94 -0.40
CA GLN A 108 -1.13 -13.64 0.07
C GLN A 108 -1.50 -12.53 -0.92
N GLY A 109 -1.83 -11.35 -0.40
CA GLY A 109 -1.99 -10.15 -1.21
C GLY A 109 -0.66 -9.62 -1.74
N GLY A 110 -0.69 -8.99 -2.90
CA GLY A 110 0.46 -8.30 -3.49
C GLY A 110 0.86 -7.06 -2.69
N SER A 111 2.14 -6.70 -2.74
CA SER A 111 2.63 -5.41 -2.23
C SER A 111 2.49 -4.33 -3.30
N GLY A 112 2.35 -3.06 -2.92
CA GLY A 112 2.19 -1.92 -3.83
C GLY A 112 3.47 -1.53 -4.59
N LEU A 113 4.13 -2.50 -5.23
CA LEU A 113 5.44 -2.34 -5.86
C LEU A 113 5.38 -1.91 -7.34
N ASP A 114 4.20 -1.93 -7.95
CA ASP A 114 3.98 -1.40 -9.29
C ASP A 114 3.45 0.04 -9.18
N PRO A 115 4.10 1.05 -9.78
CA PRO A 115 3.62 2.42 -9.75
C PRO A 115 2.35 2.65 -10.59
N ASN A 116 2.09 1.80 -11.59
CA ASN A 116 1.03 1.95 -12.59
C ASN A 116 -0.16 1.01 -12.37
N ALA A 117 -0.04 0.05 -11.45
CA ALA A 117 -1.08 -0.91 -11.16
C ALA A 117 -1.39 -1.00 -9.67
N ARG A 118 -2.66 -1.29 -9.36
CA ARG A 118 -3.10 -1.62 -8.00
C ARG A 118 -2.50 -2.96 -7.57
N ALA A 119 -2.10 -3.08 -6.32
CA ALA A 119 -1.68 -4.35 -5.76
C ALA A 119 -2.86 -5.34 -5.74
N LEU A 120 -2.65 -6.55 -6.26
CA LEU A 120 -3.67 -7.58 -6.28
C LEU A 120 -3.99 -8.12 -4.88
N GLY A 121 -5.24 -8.46 -4.61
CA GLY A 121 -5.59 -9.26 -3.44
C GLY A 121 -5.29 -10.74 -3.68
N GLY A 122 -5.19 -11.52 -2.60
CA GLY A 122 -5.03 -12.97 -2.69
C GLY A 122 -6.27 -13.65 -3.32
N ASN A 123 -6.06 -14.62 -4.22
CA ASN A 123 -7.11 -15.39 -4.90
C ASN A 123 -6.54 -16.73 -5.42
N PHE A 124 -6.16 -17.61 -4.51
CA PHE A 124 -5.54 -18.91 -4.75
C PHE A 124 -6.48 -20.09 -4.47
N THR A 125 -7.48 -19.95 -3.59
CA THR A 125 -8.42 -21.04 -3.26
C THR A 125 -9.86 -20.69 -3.68
N ALA A 126 -10.66 -21.71 -3.95
CA ALA A 126 -12.04 -21.52 -4.44
C ALA A 126 -13.06 -21.23 -3.33
N ASN A 127 -12.75 -21.58 -2.07
CA ASN A 127 -13.72 -21.54 -0.96
C ASN A 127 -13.31 -20.58 0.17
N GLY A 128 -12.16 -19.92 0.05
CA GLY A 128 -11.80 -18.76 0.85
C GLY A 128 -12.27 -17.47 0.18
N GLY A 129 -12.48 -16.42 0.97
CA GLY A 129 -12.83 -15.12 0.44
C GLY A 129 -11.61 -14.42 -0.15
N ASN A 130 -11.73 -13.94 -1.38
CA ASN A 130 -10.66 -13.20 -2.07
C ASN A 130 -10.30 -11.89 -1.35
N GLY A 131 -9.01 -11.58 -1.31
CA GLY A 131 -8.53 -10.30 -0.80
C GLY A 131 -8.91 -9.14 -1.74
N GLY A 132 -9.10 -7.95 -1.16
CA GLY A 132 -9.33 -6.72 -1.90
C GLY A 132 -8.05 -6.14 -2.51
N LEU A 133 -8.18 -5.43 -3.62
CA LEU A 133 -7.07 -4.71 -4.26
C LEU A 133 -6.58 -3.53 -3.41
N GLY A 134 -5.29 -3.20 -3.47
CA GLY A 134 -4.73 -1.99 -2.86
C GLY A 134 -5.13 -0.70 -3.60
N GLY A 135 -4.98 0.44 -2.95
CA GLY A 135 -5.14 1.76 -3.58
C GLY A 135 -3.96 2.13 -4.48
N GLN A 136 -4.23 2.84 -5.58
CA GLN A 136 -3.23 3.39 -6.50
C GLN A 136 -3.80 4.61 -7.24
N GLY A 137 -2.95 5.60 -7.54
CA GLY A 137 -3.32 6.76 -8.34
C GLY A 137 -4.50 7.54 -7.75
N ALA A 138 -5.56 7.71 -8.54
CA ALA A 138 -6.79 8.39 -8.11
C ALA A 138 -7.69 7.51 -7.22
N THR A 139 -7.53 6.18 -7.27
CA THR A 139 -8.26 5.24 -6.41
C THR A 139 -7.58 5.17 -5.06
N LYS A 140 -7.93 6.13 -4.18
CA LYS A 140 -7.24 6.33 -2.90
C LYS A 140 -7.44 5.18 -1.93
N GLY A 141 -8.63 4.58 -1.88
CA GLY A 141 -8.94 3.45 -1.02
C GLY A 141 -8.48 2.11 -1.61
N GLY A 142 -8.22 1.14 -0.74
CA GLY A 142 -8.24 -0.26 -1.16
C GLY A 142 -9.68 -0.77 -1.29
N ASP A 143 -9.87 -1.82 -2.07
CA ASP A 143 -11.17 -2.49 -2.18
C ASP A 143 -11.44 -3.33 -0.93
N PRO A 144 -12.72 -3.57 -0.58
CA PRO A 144 -13.07 -4.57 0.41
C PRO A 144 -12.64 -5.97 -0.05
N GLY A 145 -12.38 -6.86 0.91
CA GLY A 145 -12.27 -8.29 0.64
C GLY A 145 -13.65 -8.92 0.43
N VAL A 146 -13.67 -10.12 -0.15
CA VAL A 146 -14.87 -10.89 -0.44
C VAL A 146 -15.19 -11.80 0.75
N THR A 147 -16.47 -11.90 1.11
CA THR A 147 -16.96 -12.90 2.08
C THR A 147 -17.12 -14.26 1.41
N ALA A 148 -16.80 -15.34 2.12
CA ALA A 148 -16.99 -16.71 1.64
C ALA A 148 -17.54 -17.60 2.77
N ALA A 149 -17.90 -18.85 2.44
CA ALA A 149 -18.40 -19.83 3.40
C ALA A 149 -17.37 -20.24 4.47
N ASN A 150 -16.07 -20.08 4.17
CA ASN A 150 -14.97 -20.35 5.10
C ASN A 150 -14.32 -19.02 5.56
N GLY A 151 -12.99 -18.94 5.57
CA GLY A 151 -12.29 -17.70 5.90
C GLY A 151 -12.65 -16.56 4.96
N GLY A 152 -12.99 -15.40 5.50
CA GLY A 152 -13.23 -14.17 4.72
C GLY A 152 -11.96 -13.53 4.19
N GLY A 153 -12.04 -12.90 3.03
CA GLY A 153 -10.96 -12.10 2.46
C GLY A 153 -10.83 -10.75 3.15
N ALA A 154 -9.61 -10.21 3.18
CA ALA A 154 -9.35 -8.92 3.80
C ALA A 154 -9.38 -7.77 2.80
N GLY A 155 -9.66 -6.55 3.26
CA GLY A 155 -9.54 -5.35 2.44
C GLY A 155 -8.09 -4.98 2.08
N GLY A 156 -7.92 -4.26 0.97
CA GLY A 156 -6.65 -3.65 0.59
C GLY A 156 -6.33 -2.37 1.39
N GLY A 157 -5.07 -1.96 1.38
CA GLY A 157 -4.60 -0.71 1.98
C GLY A 157 -4.82 0.49 1.06
N SER A 158 -4.93 1.69 1.62
CA SER A 158 -5.05 2.94 0.87
C SER A 158 -3.71 3.38 0.25
N VAL A 159 -3.76 4.33 -0.68
CA VAL A 159 -2.56 5.10 -1.08
C VAL A 159 -2.04 5.93 0.10
N GLY A 160 -0.76 6.30 0.00
CA GLY A 160 -0.10 7.26 0.86
C GLY A 160 -0.20 8.69 0.33
N VAL A 161 0.77 9.53 0.65
CA VAL A 161 0.80 10.93 0.24
C VAL A 161 2.14 11.27 -0.37
N ILE A 162 2.12 12.00 -1.48
CA ILE A 162 3.30 12.60 -2.11
C ILE A 162 3.15 14.11 -2.03
N ARG A 163 4.17 14.80 -1.55
CA ARG A 163 4.15 16.25 -1.36
C ARG A 163 5.40 16.91 -1.91
N ILE A 164 5.22 18.02 -2.60
CA ILE A 164 6.31 18.84 -3.13
C ILE A 164 6.22 20.20 -2.44
N PHE A 165 7.26 20.58 -1.71
CA PHE A 165 7.21 21.75 -0.83
C PHE A 165 7.45 23.08 -1.56
N GLN A 166 8.30 23.05 -2.59
CA GLN A 166 8.53 24.20 -3.46
C GLN A 166 7.70 24.08 -4.74
N ALA A 167 7.44 25.18 -5.43
CA ALA A 167 6.63 25.19 -6.66
C ALA A 167 7.41 24.61 -7.86
N SER A 168 7.77 23.33 -7.78
CA SER A 168 8.47 22.58 -8.80
C SER A 168 7.51 21.57 -9.43
N SER A 169 7.41 21.53 -10.76
CA SER A 169 6.72 20.42 -11.42
C SER A 169 7.62 19.19 -11.41
N VAL A 170 7.01 18.01 -11.28
CA VAL A 170 7.73 16.73 -11.23
C VAL A 170 7.25 15.89 -12.41
N GLY A 171 8.19 15.58 -13.32
CA GLY A 171 7.93 14.70 -14.47
C GLY A 171 7.87 13.22 -14.09
N GLY A 172 7.90 12.33 -15.08
CA GLY A 172 7.94 10.87 -14.87
C GLY A 172 6.66 10.29 -14.25
N THR A 173 6.75 9.07 -13.69
CA THR A 173 5.61 8.41 -13.05
C THR A 173 5.51 8.82 -11.58
N VAL A 174 4.37 9.39 -11.19
CA VAL A 174 4.09 9.76 -9.81
C VAL A 174 2.70 9.26 -9.39
N SER A 175 2.63 8.42 -8.35
CA SER A 175 1.36 7.82 -7.88
C SER A 175 1.32 7.66 -6.36
N PRO A 176 0.37 8.29 -5.64
CA PRO A 176 -0.69 9.18 -6.15
C PRO A 176 -0.15 10.53 -6.65
N ALA A 177 -0.99 11.35 -7.29
CA ALA A 177 -0.59 12.69 -7.70
C ALA A 177 -0.15 13.54 -6.49
N PRO A 178 0.90 14.38 -6.62
CA PRO A 178 1.35 15.23 -5.53
C PRO A 178 0.30 16.23 -5.06
N ILE A 179 0.34 16.57 -3.76
CA ILE A 179 -0.43 17.65 -3.15
C ILE A 179 0.46 18.81 -2.69
#